data_AF-A0A4R8Q4M0-F1
#
_entry.id   AF-A0A4R8Q4M0-F1
#
_cell.length_a   1.000
_cell.length_b   1.000
_cell.length_c   1.000
_cell.angle_alpha   90.00
_cell.angle_beta   90.00
_cell.angle_gamma   90.00
#
_symmetry.space_group_name_H-M   'P 1'
#
loop_
_entity.id
_entity.type
_entity.pdbx_description
1 polymer ?
#
loop_
_entity_poly.entity_id
_entity_poly.type
_entity_poly.pdbx_seq_one_letter_code
_entity_poly.pdbx_strand_id
1 'polypeptide(L)'
;MDDVVLENMRRHIVKAFLYYIKLNEKDSRDYLRPCPSWDGVRKMKHRGCLLWLPRPEGESLEHRTGLSALEQFATFDVPYAKWQKSLPIYDLERLLGPDHLATLRELPLFRENSLLMLGKRRSIPTQLYLWKIQGYLATFPELDEFDAISKRFFDRTEMNAKSAKISTPHQR
;
A
#
# COMPACT_ATOMS: atom_id res chain seq x y z
N MET A 1 -10.78 14.10 8.58
CA MET A 1 -9.91 14.71 7.53
C MET A 1 -9.13 13.63 6.80
N ASP A 2 -8.68 12.61 7.53
CA ASP A 2 -7.96 11.45 7.01
C ASP A 2 -8.65 10.73 5.85
N ASP A 3 -9.96 10.47 5.95
CA ASP A 3 -10.71 9.79 4.87
C ASP A 3 -10.70 10.58 3.55
N VAL A 4 -10.76 11.91 3.61
CA VAL A 4 -10.73 12.77 2.43
C VAL A 4 -9.35 12.76 1.77
N VAL A 5 -8.29 12.74 2.57
CA VAL A 5 -6.91 12.63 2.07
C VAL A 5 -6.70 11.27 1.43
N LEU A 6 -7.09 10.19 2.10
CA LEU A 6 -7.01 8.83 1.60
C LEU A 6 -7.78 8.66 0.29
N GLU A 7 -9.02 9.13 0.24
CA GLU A 7 -9.86 9.08 -0.97
C GLU A 7 -9.22 9.83 -2.14
N ASN A 8 -8.70 11.03 -1.90
CA ASN A 8 -7.98 11.78 -2.93
C ASN A 8 -6.74 11.03 -3.42
N MET A 9 -6.03 10.37 -2.51
CA MET A 9 -4.84 9.59 -2.86
C MET A 9 -5.19 8.38 -3.74
N ARG A 10 -6.23 7.63 -3.35
CA ARG A 10 -6.75 6.48 -4.13
C ARG A 10 -7.16 6.90 -5.54
N ARG A 11 -7.94 7.99 -5.64
CA ARG A 11 -8.37 8.57 -6.91
C ARG A 11 -7.21 9.00 -7.79
N HIS A 12 -6.15 9.56 -7.19
CA HIS A 12 -4.95 9.94 -7.94
C HIS A 12 -4.27 8.72 -8.58
N ILE A 13 -4.13 7.63 -7.83
CA ILE A 13 -3.53 6.38 -8.33
C ILE A 13 -4.36 5.80 -9.47
N VAL A 14 -5.69 5.71 -9.30
CA VAL A 14 -6.60 5.22 -10.35
C VAL A 14 -6.45 6.05 -11.63
N LYS A 15 -6.49 7.39 -11.52
CA LYS A 15 -6.29 8.28 -12.67
C LYS A 15 -4.94 8.07 -13.35
N ALA A 16 -3.87 7.83 -12.59
CA ALA A 16 -2.56 7.55 -13.14
C ALA A 16 -2.53 6.22 -13.91
N PHE A 17 -3.17 5.16 -13.39
CA PHE A 17 -3.28 3.88 -14.09
C PHE A 17 -4.06 4.00 -15.39
N LEU A 18 -5.21 4.70 -15.38
CA LEU A 18 -5.97 4.98 -16.59
C LEU A 18 -5.15 5.76 -17.63
N TYR A 19 -4.35 6.72 -17.18
CA TYR A 19 -3.43 7.44 -18.05
C TYR A 19 -2.37 6.53 -18.67
N TYR A 20 -1.78 5.61 -17.90
CA TYR A 20 -0.80 4.67 -18.44
C TYR A 20 -1.40 3.68 -19.44
N ILE A 21 -2.64 3.22 -19.23
CA ILE A 21 -3.34 2.36 -20.19
C ILE A 21 -3.53 3.09 -21.52
N LYS A 22 -4.01 4.34 -21.49
CA LYS A 22 -4.14 5.17 -22.71
C LYS A 22 -2.80 5.36 -23.43
N LEU A 23 -1.70 5.50 -22.68
CA LEU A 23 -0.36 5.59 -23.28
C LEU A 23 0.14 4.26 -23.85
N ASN A 24 -0.20 3.14 -23.22
CA ASN A 24 0.10 1.81 -23.76
C ASN A 24 -0.57 1.65 -25.14
N GLU A 25 -1.84 2.03 -25.27
CA GLU A 25 -2.61 1.94 -26.51
C GLU A 25 -2.09 2.88 -27.61
N LYS A 26 -1.76 4.12 -27.25
CA LYS A 26 -1.37 5.16 -28.22
C LYS A 26 0.05 5.02 -28.74
N ASP A 27 1.01 4.79 -27.84
CA ASP A 27 2.44 4.85 -28.16
C ASP A 27 3.10 3.45 -28.15
N SER A 28 2.33 2.37 -28.01
CA SER A 28 2.82 1.00 -27.73
C SER A 28 3.83 0.97 -26.57
N ARG A 29 3.65 1.88 -25.61
CA ARG A 29 4.56 2.03 -24.47
C ARG A 29 4.06 1.19 -23.33
N ASP A 30 4.59 -0.03 -23.17
CA ASP A 30 4.29 -0.93 -22.05
C ASP A 30 4.63 -0.39 -20.64
N TYR A 31 3.82 0.50 -20.06
CA TYR A 31 3.99 1.00 -18.69
C TYR A 31 3.42 0.03 -17.67
N LEU A 32 2.19 -0.42 -17.91
CA LEU A 32 1.53 -1.51 -17.19
C LEU A 32 1.59 -2.77 -18.05
N ARG A 33 2.10 -3.87 -17.49
CA ARG A 33 2.19 -5.15 -18.20
C ARG A 33 1.65 -6.30 -17.36
N PRO A 34 0.86 -7.21 -17.95
CA PRO A 34 0.56 -8.49 -17.36
C PRO A 34 1.81 -9.28 -16.99
N CYS A 35 1.78 -9.88 -15.79
CA CYS A 35 2.77 -10.85 -15.34
C CYS A 35 2.05 -12.17 -15.09
N PRO A 36 2.04 -13.13 -16.05
CA PRO A 36 1.35 -14.40 -15.86
C PRO A 36 2.01 -15.26 -14.77
N SER A 37 3.30 -15.03 -14.48
CA SER A 37 4.01 -15.68 -13.40
C SER A 37 5.08 -14.78 -12.79
N TRP A 38 5.40 -15.02 -11.52
CA TRP A 38 6.49 -14.37 -10.80
C TRP A 38 7.85 -14.61 -11.48
N ASP A 39 8.04 -15.78 -12.10
CA ASP A 39 9.23 -16.08 -12.90
C ASP A 39 9.36 -15.19 -14.14
N GLY A 40 8.23 -14.76 -14.71
CA GLY A 40 8.17 -13.84 -15.84
C GLY A 40 8.74 -12.45 -15.51
N VAL A 41 8.66 -12.03 -14.24
CA VAL A 41 9.20 -10.75 -13.76
C VAL A 41 10.71 -10.66 -14.02
N ARG A 42 11.43 -11.77 -13.95
CA ARG A 42 12.89 -11.82 -14.17
C ARG A 42 13.29 -11.39 -15.58
N LYS A 43 12.46 -11.67 -16.56
CA LYS A 43 12.74 -11.40 -17.99
C LYS A 43 12.45 -9.95 -18.38
N MET A 44 11.87 -9.16 -17.49
CA MET A 44 11.48 -7.78 -17.77
C MET A 44 12.63 -6.79 -17.56
N LYS A 45 12.96 -5.99 -18.59
CA LYS A 45 14.06 -5.00 -18.53
C LYS A 45 13.75 -3.77 -17.66
N HIS A 46 12.54 -3.24 -17.73
CA HIS A 46 12.13 -2.03 -17.01
C HIS A 46 11.16 -2.39 -15.89
N ARG A 47 11.72 -2.77 -14.75
CA ARG A 47 10.95 -3.12 -13.54
C ARG A 47 10.82 -1.89 -12.67
N GLY A 48 9.68 -1.73 -12.01
CA GLY A 48 9.42 -0.64 -11.06
C GLY A 48 8.85 -1.23 -9.79
N CYS A 49 7.57 -1.57 -9.83
CA CYS A 49 6.89 -2.29 -8.77
C CYS A 49 5.90 -3.32 -9.33
N LEU A 50 5.51 -4.25 -8.45
CA LEU A 50 4.49 -5.24 -8.71
C LEU A 50 3.17 -4.78 -8.10
N LEU A 51 2.10 -4.91 -8.87
CA LEU A 51 0.74 -4.61 -8.44
C LEU A 51 0.00 -5.92 -8.36
N TRP A 52 -0.39 -6.30 -7.15
CA TRP A 52 -1.13 -7.51 -6.89
C TRP A 52 -2.62 -7.21 -6.82
N LEU A 53 -3.41 -8.02 -7.51
CA LEU A 53 -4.86 -8.01 -7.49
C LEU A 53 -5.34 -9.40 -7.06
N PRO A 54 -5.91 -9.54 -5.85
CA PRO A 54 -6.55 -10.79 -5.47
C PRO A 54 -7.68 -11.09 -6.45
N ARG A 55 -7.87 -12.37 -6.81
CA ARG A 55 -8.97 -12.79 -7.69
C ARG A 55 -10.17 -13.18 -6.81
N PRO A 56 -11.41 -12.81 -7.17
CA PRO A 56 -12.60 -13.19 -6.40
C PRO A 56 -12.77 -14.71 -6.24
N GLU A 57 -12.18 -15.51 -7.13
CA GLU A 57 -12.24 -16.98 -7.15
C GLU A 57 -11.36 -17.68 -6.07
N GLY A 58 -10.84 -16.97 -5.06
CA GLY A 58 -10.22 -17.60 -3.89
C GLY A 58 -8.81 -18.15 -4.06
N GLU A 59 -8.04 -17.68 -5.05
CA GLU A 59 -6.60 -17.97 -5.09
C GLU A 59 -5.87 -17.12 -4.05
N SER A 60 -5.87 -17.61 -2.81
CA SER A 60 -5.15 -17.01 -1.69
C SER A 60 -3.66 -16.91 -2.04
N LEU A 61 -3.06 -15.73 -1.80
CA LEU A 61 -1.63 -15.47 -1.98
C LEU A 61 -0.76 -16.55 -1.30
N GLU A 62 -1.29 -17.11 -0.20
CA GLU A 62 -0.80 -18.26 0.57
C GLU A 62 -0.35 -19.43 -0.28
N HIS A 63 -1.20 -19.86 -1.20
CA HIS A 63 -0.99 -21.11 -1.92
C HIS A 63 0.14 -21.00 -2.96
N ARG A 64 0.62 -19.79 -3.26
CA ARG A 64 1.60 -19.56 -4.35
C ARG A 64 2.84 -18.79 -3.96
N THR A 65 2.81 -17.99 -2.89
CA THR A 65 3.99 -17.33 -2.32
C THR A 65 4.25 -17.72 -0.86
N GLY A 66 3.38 -18.51 -0.23
CA GLY A 66 3.47 -18.85 1.19
C GLY A 66 3.05 -17.73 2.15
N LEU A 67 2.43 -16.65 1.65
CA LEU A 67 2.10 -15.45 2.43
C LEU A 67 0.58 -15.34 2.66
N SER A 68 0.17 -15.37 3.95
CA SER A 68 -1.24 -15.35 4.41
C SER A 68 -2.04 -14.11 4.06
N ALA A 69 -1.35 -13.00 4.14
CA ALA A 69 -1.71 -11.75 3.54
C ALA A 69 -0.40 -11.14 3.05
N LEU A 70 -0.46 -10.27 2.05
CA LEU A 70 0.70 -9.47 1.71
C LEU A 70 1.08 -8.69 2.97
N GLU A 71 2.29 -8.95 3.50
CA GLU A 71 2.84 -8.12 4.56
C GLU A 71 2.76 -6.65 4.13
N GLN A 72 2.54 -5.76 5.11
CA GLN A 72 2.29 -4.35 4.84
C GLN A 72 3.34 -3.71 3.94
N PHE A 73 4.58 -4.22 3.94
CA PHE A 73 5.69 -3.78 3.09
C PHE A 73 6.34 -4.94 2.32
N ALA A 74 5.55 -5.85 1.76
CA ALA A 74 6.12 -7.00 1.08
C ALA A 74 6.96 -6.61 -0.14
N THR A 75 8.03 -7.36 -0.34
CA THR A 75 8.90 -7.26 -1.50
C THR A 75 9.05 -8.61 -2.19
N PHE A 76 9.32 -8.56 -3.49
CA PHE A 76 9.70 -9.70 -4.29
C PHE A 76 11.17 -9.61 -4.64
N ASP A 77 11.95 -10.56 -4.12
CA ASP A 77 13.33 -10.69 -4.51
C ASP A 77 13.42 -11.32 -5.90
N VAL A 78 14.11 -10.62 -6.80
CA VAL A 78 14.39 -11.11 -8.14
C VAL A 78 15.74 -11.82 -8.11
N PRO A 79 15.75 -13.16 -8.10
CA PRO A 79 17.00 -13.91 -8.02
C PRO A 79 17.86 -13.63 -9.24
N TYR A 80 19.18 -13.55 -9.01
CA TYR A 80 20.22 -13.33 -10.03
C TYR A 80 20.15 -11.99 -10.77
N ALA A 81 19.33 -11.04 -10.32
CA ALA A 81 19.32 -9.69 -10.89
C ALA A 81 20.58 -8.90 -10.50
N LYS A 82 21.24 -8.26 -11.47
CA LYS A 82 22.36 -7.33 -11.20
C LYS A 82 21.87 -6.04 -10.52
N TRP A 83 20.71 -5.53 -10.94
CA TRP A 83 20.08 -4.30 -10.47
C TRP A 83 18.62 -4.56 -10.14
N GLN A 84 18.02 -3.79 -9.21
CA GLN A 84 16.64 -3.99 -8.74
C GLN A 84 16.42 -5.43 -8.27
N LYS A 85 17.20 -5.82 -7.25
CA LYS A 85 17.19 -7.17 -6.67
C LYS A 85 15.95 -7.44 -5.84
N SER A 86 15.28 -6.40 -5.37
CA SER A 86 14.03 -6.48 -4.62
C SER A 86 13.05 -5.46 -5.20
N LEU A 87 11.82 -5.88 -5.44
CA LEU A 87 10.74 -5.06 -5.99
C LEU A 87 9.61 -4.96 -4.98
N PRO A 88 9.09 -3.76 -4.68
CA PRO A 88 7.92 -3.65 -3.81
C PRO A 88 6.70 -4.29 -4.50
N ILE A 89 5.92 -5.02 -3.71
CA ILE A 89 4.62 -5.55 -4.11
C ILE A 89 3.55 -4.72 -3.40
N TYR A 90 2.61 -4.20 -4.18
CA TYR A 90 1.49 -3.42 -3.67
C TYR A 90 0.19 -4.21 -3.81
N ASP A 91 -0.48 -4.45 -2.69
CA ASP A 91 -1.84 -4.99 -2.66
C ASP A 91 -2.84 -3.90 -3.05
N LEU A 92 -3.38 -3.98 -4.26
CA LEU A 92 -4.30 -2.96 -4.74
C LEU A 92 -5.67 -2.99 -4.04
N GLU A 93 -6.10 -4.11 -3.50
CA GLU A 93 -7.36 -4.17 -2.75
C GLU A 93 -7.24 -3.39 -1.45
N ARG A 94 -6.16 -3.64 -0.69
CA ARG A 94 -5.88 -2.89 0.54
C ARG A 94 -5.68 -1.40 0.27
N LEU A 95 -4.88 -1.05 -0.73
CA LEU A 95 -4.50 0.35 -0.98
C LEU A 95 -5.65 1.17 -1.56
N LEU A 96 -6.38 0.64 -2.54
CA LEU A 96 -7.41 1.39 -3.27
C LEU A 96 -8.79 1.24 -2.63
N GLY A 97 -9.04 0.19 -1.86
CA GLY A 97 -10.36 -0.13 -1.38
C GLY A 97 -11.28 -0.67 -2.49
N PRO A 98 -12.48 -1.16 -2.12
CA PRO A 98 -13.34 -1.92 -3.02
C PRO A 98 -13.86 -1.10 -4.21
N ASP A 99 -14.28 0.15 -4.00
CA ASP A 99 -14.91 0.97 -5.04
C ASP A 99 -13.95 1.35 -6.18
N HIS A 100 -12.74 1.79 -5.81
CA HIS A 100 -11.70 2.13 -6.77
C HIS A 100 -11.16 0.89 -7.48
N LEU A 101 -11.03 -0.24 -6.77
CA LEU A 101 -10.62 -1.50 -7.37
C LEU A 101 -11.69 -2.01 -8.36
N ALA A 102 -12.97 -1.91 -8.02
CA ALA A 102 -14.08 -2.27 -8.89
C ALA A 102 -14.03 -1.47 -10.20
N THR A 103 -13.79 -0.15 -10.11
CA THR A 103 -13.59 0.72 -11.27
C THR A 103 -12.45 0.22 -12.17
N LEU A 104 -11.32 -0.21 -11.59
CA LEU A 104 -10.22 -0.75 -12.39
C LEU A 104 -10.57 -2.10 -13.02
N ARG A 105 -11.31 -2.97 -12.32
CA ARG A 105 -11.75 -4.29 -12.83
C ARG A 105 -12.76 -4.21 -13.97
N GLU A 106 -13.34 -3.05 -14.26
CA GLU A 106 -14.09 -2.84 -15.50
C GLU A 106 -13.19 -2.99 -16.74
N LEU A 107 -11.88 -2.78 -16.59
CA LEU A 107 -10.92 -2.87 -17.69
C LEU A 107 -10.36 -4.30 -17.83
N PRO A 108 -10.25 -4.84 -19.06
CA PRO A 108 -9.74 -6.20 -19.30
C PRO A 108 -8.38 -6.45 -18.63
N LEU A 109 -7.48 -5.46 -18.67
CA LEU A 109 -6.15 -5.55 -18.08
C LEU A 109 -6.16 -5.93 -16.59
N PHE A 110 -7.06 -5.35 -15.79
CA PHE A 110 -7.16 -5.64 -14.35
C PHE A 110 -8.14 -6.77 -14.04
N ARG A 111 -9.09 -7.05 -14.94
CA ARG A 111 -10.05 -8.14 -14.79
C ARG A 111 -9.42 -9.51 -14.99
N GLU A 112 -8.56 -9.62 -15.99
CA GLU A 112 -7.99 -10.89 -16.44
C GLU A 112 -6.69 -11.26 -15.74
N ASN A 113 -6.01 -10.29 -15.12
CA ASN A 113 -4.68 -10.46 -14.56
C ASN A 113 -4.66 -10.20 -13.05
N SER A 114 -4.09 -11.14 -12.30
CA SER A 114 -3.89 -11.04 -10.85
C SER A 114 -2.57 -10.37 -10.45
N LEU A 115 -1.65 -10.20 -11.41
CA LEU A 115 -0.35 -9.57 -11.18
C LEU A 115 0.04 -8.72 -12.38
N LEU A 116 0.38 -7.46 -12.11
CA LEU A 116 0.84 -6.49 -13.10
C LEU A 116 2.19 -5.92 -12.70
N MET A 117 3.03 -5.61 -13.69
CA MET A 117 4.24 -4.82 -13.53
C MET A 117 3.97 -3.37 -13.92
N LEU A 118 4.25 -2.45 -13.00
CA LEU A 118 4.36 -1.03 -13.32
C LEU A 118 5.84 -0.67 -13.49
N GLY A 119 6.23 -0.22 -14.67
CA GLY A 119 7.63 0.04 -15.02
C GLY A 119 7.87 1.36 -15.72
N LYS A 120 9.15 1.60 -16.07
CA LYS A 120 9.67 2.78 -16.79
C LYS A 120 9.70 4.08 -15.96
N ARG A 121 10.58 5.02 -16.33
CA ARG A 121 10.83 6.25 -15.57
C ARG A 121 9.59 7.14 -15.36
N ARG A 122 8.69 7.22 -16.34
CA ARG A 122 7.47 8.05 -16.23
C ARG A 122 6.47 7.52 -15.19
N SER A 123 6.59 6.28 -14.72
CA SER A 123 5.76 5.76 -13.64
C SER A 123 6.33 5.97 -12.24
N ILE A 124 7.56 6.50 -12.11
CA ILE A 124 8.19 6.76 -10.81
C ILE A 124 7.30 7.60 -9.88
N PRO A 125 6.66 8.71 -10.32
CA PRO A 125 5.77 9.47 -9.44
C PRO A 125 4.62 8.64 -8.86
N THR A 126 4.01 7.77 -9.68
CA THR A 126 2.94 6.87 -9.24
C THR A 126 3.47 5.80 -8.29
N GLN A 127 4.68 5.27 -8.53
CA GLN A 127 5.33 4.34 -7.60
C GLN A 127 5.59 4.98 -6.23
N LEU A 128 6.07 6.23 -6.19
CA LEU A 128 6.23 6.97 -4.94
C LEU A 128 4.88 7.23 -4.26
N TYR A 129 3.83 7.44 -5.03
CA TYR A 129 2.49 7.64 -4.49
C TYR A 129 1.89 6.36 -3.91
N LEU A 130 2.15 5.20 -4.54
CA LEU A 130 1.84 3.87 -4.00
C LEU A 130 2.57 3.64 -2.68
N TRP A 131 3.86 3.98 -2.60
CA TRP A 131 4.61 3.93 -1.34
C TRP A 131 4.01 4.86 -0.27
N LYS A 132 3.60 6.07 -0.65
CA LYS A 132 2.99 7.02 0.27
C LYS A 132 1.66 6.52 0.85
N ILE A 133 0.76 5.98 0.02
CA ILE A 133 -0.52 5.45 0.52
C ILE A 133 -0.31 4.19 1.37
N GLN A 134 0.66 3.34 1.03
CA GLN A 134 1.03 2.17 1.82
C GLN A 134 1.52 2.58 3.22
N GLY A 135 2.38 3.60 3.30
CA GLY A 135 2.82 4.17 4.57
C GLY A 135 1.71 4.90 5.33
N TYR A 136 0.73 5.48 4.64
CA TYR A 136 -0.42 6.11 5.27
C TYR A 136 -1.38 5.10 5.91
N LEU A 137 -1.57 3.94 5.26
CA LEU A 137 -2.38 2.81 5.75
C LEU A 137 -1.60 1.86 6.67
N ALA A 138 -0.38 2.25 7.04
CA ALA A 138 0.51 1.43 7.82
C ALA A 138 0.07 1.42 9.28
N THR A 139 -0.07 0.24 9.87
CA THR A 139 -0.25 0.08 11.32
C THR A 139 1.10 -0.24 11.95
N PHE A 140 1.39 0.38 13.09
CA PHE A 140 2.63 0.19 13.84
C PHE A 140 2.28 -0.14 15.30
N PRO A 141 2.10 -1.43 15.64
CA PRO A 141 1.65 -1.85 16.96
C PRO A 141 2.49 -1.29 18.12
N GLU A 142 3.80 -1.15 17.89
CA GLU A 142 4.77 -0.64 18.88
C GLU A 142 4.56 0.86 19.20
N LEU A 143 4.08 1.65 18.24
CA LEU A 143 3.75 3.06 18.46
C LEU A 143 2.39 3.21 19.16
N ASP A 144 1.44 2.33 18.86
CA ASP A 144 0.15 2.29 19.55
C ASP A 144 0.33 1.97 21.05
N GLU A 145 1.28 1.07 21.38
CA GLU A 145 1.67 0.80 22.77
C GLU A 145 2.33 2.02 23.43
N PHE A 146 3.24 2.72 22.72
CA PHE A 146 3.89 3.92 23.25
C PHE A 146 2.90 5.06 23.50
N ASP A 147 1.94 5.28 22.60
CA ASP A 147 0.88 6.28 22.76
C ASP A 147 -0.09 5.90 23.90
N ALA A 148 -0.41 4.61 24.04
CA ALA A 148 -1.22 4.11 25.14
C ALA A 148 -0.52 4.27 26.50
N ILE A 149 0.79 3.98 26.56
CA ILE A 149 1.62 4.20 27.76
C ILE A 149 1.68 5.69 28.08
N SER A 150 1.96 6.54 27.09
CA SER A 150 2.05 7.99 27.26
C SER A 150 0.74 8.59 27.78
N LYS A 151 -0.41 8.21 27.21
CA LYS A 151 -1.73 8.64 27.71
C LYS A 151 -1.96 8.25 29.17
N ARG A 152 -1.65 7.00 29.55
CA ARG A 152 -1.79 6.53 30.93
C ARG A 152 -0.90 7.31 31.91
N PHE A 153 0.31 7.67 31.48
CA PHE A 153 1.20 8.51 32.27
C PHE A 153 0.61 9.90 32.48
N PHE A 154 0.19 10.58 31.41
CA PHE A 154 -0.42 11.91 31.49
C PHE A 154 -1.68 11.93 32.37
N ASP A 155 -2.60 10.98 32.17
CA ASP A 155 -3.83 10.85 32.99
C ASP A 155 -3.52 10.67 34.48
N ARG A 156 -2.52 9.85 34.81
CA ARG A 156 -2.10 9.64 36.21
C ARG A 156 -1.54 10.92 36.84
N THR A 157 -0.77 11.70 36.08
CA THR A 157 -0.27 13.01 36.54
C THR A 157 -1.40 14.00 36.79
N GLU A 158 -2.40 14.04 35.90
CA GLU A 158 -3.57 14.90 36.10
C GLU A 158 -4.40 14.52 37.32
N MET A 159 -4.63 13.22 37.55
CA MET A 159 -5.34 12.76 38.75
C MET A 159 -4.59 13.13 40.03
N ASN A 160 -3.27 12.95 40.05
CA ASN A 160 -2.44 13.32 41.21
C ASN A 160 -2.43 14.83 41.45
N ALA A 161 -2.39 15.64 40.39
CA ALA A 161 -2.46 17.10 40.49
C ALA A 161 -3.84 17.59 40.96
N LYS A 162 -4.93 16.89 40.63
CA LYS A 162 -6.29 17.19 41.10
C LYS A 162 -6.45 16.79 42.58
N SER A 163 -5.95 15.64 43.01
CA SER A 163 -5.96 15.22 44.42
C SER A 163 -5.13 16.12 45.32
N ALA A 164 -3.97 16.61 44.86
CA ALA A 164 -3.11 17.51 45.64
C ALA A 164 -3.77 18.88 45.92
N LYS A 165 -4.65 19.36 45.04
CA LYS A 165 -5.38 20.63 45.21
C LYS A 165 -6.56 20.54 46.17
N ILE A 166 -7.09 19.34 46.41
CA ILE A 166 -8.21 19.10 47.32
C ILE A 166 -7.73 18.97 48.78
N SER A 167 -6.45 18.63 48.99
CA SER A 167 -5.87 18.39 50.30
C SER A 167 -5.24 19.60 51.00
N THR A 168 -5.24 20.80 50.40
CA THR A 168 -4.76 22.03 51.08
C THR A 168 -5.82 22.54 52.06
N PRO A 169 -5.64 22.43 53.39
CA PRO A 169 -6.57 23.01 54.35
C PRO A 169 -6.28 24.50 54.47
N HIS A 170 -7.31 25.34 54.40
CA HIS A 170 -7.24 26.72 54.87
C HIS A 170 -6.92 26.73 56.37
N GLN A 171 -5.65 26.94 56.72
CA GLN A 171 -5.30 27.38 58.07
C GLN A 171 -5.51 28.88 58.15
N ARG A 172 -6.53 29.27 58.93
CA ARG A 172 -6.74 30.62 59.47
C ARG A 172 -5.88 30.82 60.71
#